data_AF-A0A9X7ASS8-F1
#
_entry.id   AF-A0A9X7ASS8-F1
#
_cell.length_a   1.000
_cell.length_b   1.000
_cell.length_c   1.000
_cell.angle_alpha   90.00
_cell.angle_beta   90.00
_cell.angle_gamma   90.00
#
_symmetry.space_group_name_H-M   'P 1'
#
loop_
_entity.id
_entity.type
_entity.pdbx_description
1 polymer ?
#
loop_
_entity_poly.entity_id
_entity_poly.type
_entity_poly.pdbx_seq_one_letter_code
_entity_poly.pdbx_strand_id
1 'polypeptide(L)'
;MNWRGKQMKKYMKIVRYGKGSINMIKAGEHITVTEKLDGANASFKRDGNQILCFSRNKQLDEKETLRGFYNWVQENIVAEKLVEGAIYYGEWLVRHKLDYGENANQFYLFDIYDEELERYCSFPSVKNEAERLNINLVPLLYSGMFQSHEHLESFVGQSQLGEVGEGVVVKNTSATNKHGEQQFFKIVSSSFKEMNGAIPKKQKEAPQRLGSDFVEKFLTTGRVEKMLHKLVDEGLLEEDYDVTDMGVILKNMGSRMFDDIMEEEADTLFTDIKQGIGRKLPSLVKEVLLENNKM
;
A
#
# COMPACT_ATOMS: atom_id res chain seq x y z
N MET A 1 -16.13 38.57 -8.79
CA MET A 1 -15.17 37.88 -7.90
C MET A 1 -15.88 36.64 -7.37
N ASN A 2 -15.66 35.48 -7.99
CA ASN A 2 -16.43 34.28 -7.70
C ASN A 2 -15.89 33.60 -6.43
N TRP A 3 -16.72 33.63 -5.39
CA TRP A 3 -16.49 33.09 -4.05
C TRP A 3 -16.36 31.56 -4.09
N ARG A 4 -15.13 31.02 -4.17
CA ARG A 4 -14.84 29.57 -4.09
C ARG A 4 -14.62 29.05 -2.65
N GLY A 5 -14.59 29.93 -1.65
CA GLY A 5 -14.15 29.62 -0.27
C GLY A 5 -14.99 28.62 0.54
N LYS A 6 -16.21 28.25 0.12
CA LYS A 6 -17.11 27.41 0.94
C LYS A 6 -17.11 25.91 0.61
N GLN A 7 -16.49 25.47 -0.48
CA GLN A 7 -16.66 24.08 -0.90
C GLN A 7 -15.57 23.18 -0.30
N MET A 8 -15.99 22.24 0.55
CA MET A 8 -15.12 21.21 1.12
C MET A 8 -14.50 20.36 -0.01
N LYS A 9 -13.17 20.41 -0.14
CA LYS A 9 -12.42 19.46 -0.96
C LYS A 9 -12.24 18.18 -0.17
N LYS A 10 -12.86 17.09 -0.61
CA LYS A 10 -12.60 15.77 -0.02
C LYS A 10 -11.17 15.34 -0.34
N TYR A 11 -10.48 14.81 0.67
CA TYR A 11 -9.23 14.10 0.43
C TYR A 11 -9.47 12.92 -0.51
N MET A 12 -8.55 12.73 -1.46
CA MET A 12 -8.73 11.74 -2.50
C MET A 12 -8.89 10.32 -1.93
N LYS A 13 -9.60 9.48 -2.66
CA LYS A 13 -9.73 8.08 -2.28
C LYS A 13 -8.43 7.34 -2.60
N ILE A 14 -7.65 7.03 -1.57
CA ILE A 14 -6.48 6.16 -1.69
C ILE A 14 -6.95 4.74 -2.02
N VAL A 15 -6.47 4.21 -3.14
CA VAL A 15 -6.83 2.86 -3.62
C VAL A 15 -6.07 1.81 -2.80
N ARG A 16 -6.71 0.69 -2.49
CA ARG A 16 -6.00 -0.42 -1.83
C ARG A 16 -5.05 -1.08 -2.83
N TYR A 17 -3.87 -1.47 -2.36
CA TYR A 17 -2.93 -2.24 -3.15
C TYR A 17 -3.56 -3.55 -3.69
N GLY A 18 -3.31 -3.87 -4.97
CA GLY A 18 -3.88 -5.00 -5.70
C GLY A 18 -3.85 -4.80 -7.23
N LYS A 19 -4.62 -5.60 -7.98
CA LYS A 19 -4.61 -5.62 -9.47
C LYS A 19 -4.73 -4.25 -10.14
N GLY A 20 -5.46 -3.30 -9.54
CA GLY A 20 -5.67 -1.96 -10.12
C GLY A 20 -4.62 -0.91 -9.73
N SER A 21 -3.76 -1.19 -8.74
CA SER A 21 -2.78 -0.25 -8.19
C SER A 21 -1.33 -0.69 -8.39
N ILE A 22 -1.11 -1.94 -8.80
CA ILE A 22 0.23 -2.49 -9.12
C ILE A 22 0.93 -1.73 -10.26
N ASN A 23 0.16 -1.06 -11.12
CA ASN A 23 0.66 -0.28 -12.25
C ASN A 23 0.72 1.24 -11.96
N MET A 24 0.42 1.67 -10.73
CA MET A 24 0.44 3.09 -10.36
C MET A 24 1.84 3.64 -10.14
N ILE A 25 2.83 2.76 -9.91
CA ILE A 25 4.22 3.14 -9.68
C ILE A 25 5.10 2.24 -10.53
N LYS A 26 6.10 2.83 -11.18
CA LYS A 26 7.07 2.12 -12.02
C LYS A 26 8.44 2.05 -11.37
N ALA A 27 9.24 1.06 -11.75
CA ALA A 27 10.64 0.97 -11.33
C ALA A 27 11.39 2.27 -11.70
N GLY A 28 12.20 2.77 -10.76
CA GLY A 28 12.95 4.02 -10.94
C GLY A 28 12.17 5.30 -10.62
N GLU A 29 10.88 5.23 -10.30
CA GLU A 29 10.13 6.39 -9.81
C GLU A 29 10.43 6.67 -8.34
N HIS A 30 10.60 7.94 -7.98
CA HIS A 30 10.78 8.34 -6.59
C HIS A 30 9.45 8.28 -5.84
N ILE A 31 9.44 7.59 -4.70
CA ILE A 31 8.26 7.38 -3.87
C ILE A 31 8.53 7.80 -2.42
N THR A 32 7.44 8.05 -1.71
CA THR A 32 7.43 8.17 -0.25
C THR A 32 6.50 7.13 0.34
N VAL A 33 6.96 6.44 1.37
CA VAL A 33 6.19 5.49 2.17
C VAL A 33 6.03 6.07 3.57
N THR A 34 4.80 6.37 3.95
CA THR A 34 4.48 6.87 5.29
C THR A 34 3.70 5.82 6.06
N GLU A 35 3.82 5.85 7.39
CA GLU A 35 2.93 5.07 8.24
C GLU A 35 1.47 5.43 7.93
N LYS A 36 0.61 4.42 7.81
CA LYS A 36 -0.82 4.63 7.80
C LYS A 36 -1.30 4.65 9.25
N LEU A 37 -1.80 5.80 9.66
CA LEU A 37 -2.40 6.01 10.97
C LEU A 37 -3.88 5.59 10.99
N ASP A 38 -4.33 5.08 12.14
CA ASP A 38 -5.73 4.70 12.44
C ASP A 38 -6.36 5.74 13.36
N GLY A 39 -6.90 6.80 12.78
CA GLY A 39 -7.63 7.82 13.51
C GLY A 39 -8.79 8.35 12.69
N ALA A 40 -9.08 9.64 12.87
CA ALA A 40 -10.08 10.33 12.07
C ALA A 40 -9.41 11.23 11.04
N ASN A 41 -9.70 11.00 9.76
CA ASN A 41 -9.31 11.92 8.71
C ASN A 41 -9.90 13.31 8.96
N ALA A 42 -9.00 14.29 9.02
CA ALA A 42 -9.30 15.66 9.37
C ALA A 42 -8.53 16.62 8.45
N SER A 43 -9.07 17.81 8.26
CA SER A 43 -8.39 18.86 7.49
C SER A 43 -8.81 20.24 7.94
N PHE A 44 -7.95 21.22 7.66
CA PHE A 44 -8.26 22.62 7.87
C PHE A 44 -7.69 23.47 6.74
N LYS A 45 -8.28 24.65 6.54
CA LYS A 45 -7.76 25.66 5.62
C LYS A 45 -8.07 27.06 6.10
N ARG A 46 -7.32 28.03 5.59
CA ARG A 46 -7.57 29.45 5.81
C ARG A 46 -8.77 29.93 4.98
N ASP A 47 -9.57 30.80 5.57
CA ASP A 47 -10.59 31.62 4.88
C ASP A 47 -10.51 33.04 5.44
N GLY A 48 -9.69 33.89 4.80
CA GLY A 48 -9.37 35.22 5.30
C GLY A 48 -8.66 35.17 6.66
N ASN A 49 -9.34 35.59 7.72
CA ASN A 49 -8.82 35.58 9.10
C ASN A 49 -9.40 34.43 9.94
N GLN A 50 -10.13 33.52 9.31
CA GLN A 50 -10.73 32.36 9.97
C GLN A 50 -10.07 31.08 9.49
N ILE A 51 -10.22 30.01 10.29
CA ILE A 51 -9.81 28.66 9.91
C ILE A 51 -11.06 27.81 9.81
N LEU A 52 -11.27 27.23 8.62
CA LEU A 52 -12.34 26.27 8.39
C LEU A 52 -11.81 24.87 8.66
N CYS A 53 -12.52 24.10 9.47
CA CYS A 53 -12.17 22.72 9.83
C CYS A 53 -13.14 21.73 9.18
N PHE A 54 -12.64 20.57 8.77
CA PHE A 54 -13.43 19.54 8.12
C PHE A 54 -13.04 18.16 8.63
N SER A 55 -14.04 17.30 8.81
CA SER A 55 -13.85 15.86 8.75
C SER A 55 -13.77 15.41 7.30
N ARG A 56 -13.64 14.09 7.07
CA ARG A 56 -13.74 13.50 5.74
C ARG A 56 -15.01 13.90 4.94
N ASN A 57 -16.13 14.10 5.63
CA ASN A 57 -17.46 14.18 4.99
C ASN A 57 -18.21 15.49 5.20
N LYS A 58 -17.81 16.30 6.18
CA LYS A 58 -18.50 17.54 6.52
C LYS A 58 -17.57 18.56 7.16
N GLN A 59 -17.94 19.82 7.03
CA GLN A 59 -17.39 20.92 7.82
C GLN A 59 -17.75 20.74 9.31
N LEU A 60 -16.83 21.16 10.17
CA LEU A 60 -16.91 21.09 11.62
C LEU A 60 -17.16 22.48 12.20
N ASP A 61 -17.72 22.52 13.39
CA ASP A 61 -18.01 23.72 14.16
C ASP A 61 -17.87 23.44 15.67
N GLU A 62 -18.20 24.42 16.52
CA GLU A 62 -18.11 24.26 17.97
C GLU A 62 -19.03 23.17 18.56
N LYS A 63 -20.04 22.70 17.83
CA LYS A 63 -20.97 21.64 18.26
C LYS A 63 -20.51 20.28 17.76
N GLU A 64 -19.89 20.23 16.58
CA GLU A 64 -19.43 19.02 15.90
C GLU A 64 -17.91 19.05 15.72
N THR A 65 -17.17 18.76 16.80
CA THR A 65 -15.74 19.06 16.89
C THR A 65 -14.80 17.96 16.38
N LEU A 66 -15.35 16.82 15.92
CA LEU A 66 -14.60 15.58 15.62
C LEU A 66 -13.72 15.15 16.79
N ARG A 67 -14.33 14.98 17.98
CA ARG A 67 -13.64 14.55 19.21
C ARG A 67 -12.47 15.48 19.56
N GLY A 68 -12.70 16.80 19.51
CA GLY A 68 -11.72 17.81 19.94
C GLY A 68 -10.77 18.32 18.86
N PHE A 69 -10.77 17.77 17.63
CA PHE A 69 -9.94 18.30 16.54
C PHE A 69 -10.24 19.78 16.25
N TYR A 70 -11.52 20.16 16.19
CA TYR A 70 -11.90 21.56 15.97
C TYR A 70 -11.27 22.49 17.02
N ASN A 71 -11.39 22.12 18.30
CA ASN A 71 -10.81 22.87 19.42
C ASN A 71 -9.29 22.97 19.29
N TRP A 72 -8.62 21.84 19.01
CA TRP A 72 -7.17 21.80 18.83
C TRP A 72 -6.72 22.77 17.73
N VAL A 73 -7.43 22.83 16.59
CA VAL A 73 -7.10 23.78 15.51
C VAL A 73 -7.24 25.22 15.98
N GLN A 74 -8.34 25.58 16.66
CA GLN A 74 -8.55 26.96 17.14
C GLN A 74 -7.51 27.38 18.19
N GLU A 75 -6.98 26.44 18.98
CA GLU A 75 -6.00 26.72 20.03
C GLU A 75 -4.55 26.77 19.51
N ASN A 76 -4.21 25.94 18.53
CA ASN A 76 -2.82 25.71 18.13
C ASN A 76 -2.45 26.32 16.77
N ILE A 77 -3.42 26.63 15.92
CA ILE A 77 -3.18 27.12 14.56
C ILE A 77 -3.57 28.60 14.46
N VAL A 78 -2.69 29.39 13.83
CA VAL A 78 -2.89 30.82 13.58
C VAL A 78 -3.19 31.00 12.09
N ALA A 79 -4.36 31.55 11.77
CA ALA A 79 -4.87 31.67 10.39
C ALA A 79 -3.85 32.37 9.48
N GLU A 80 -3.24 33.45 9.95
CA GLU A 80 -2.30 34.29 9.21
C GLU A 80 -1.01 33.54 8.85
N LYS A 81 -0.67 32.48 9.58
CA LYS A 81 0.49 31.64 9.28
C LYS A 81 0.20 30.62 8.19
N LEU A 82 -1.07 30.32 7.88
CA LEU A 82 -1.43 29.38 6.82
C LEU A 82 -1.30 30.02 5.45
N VAL A 83 -0.90 29.21 4.47
CA VAL A 83 -0.86 29.60 3.07
C VAL A 83 -2.31 29.71 2.56
N GLU A 84 -2.66 30.86 1.99
CA GLU A 84 -3.96 31.06 1.35
C GLU A 84 -4.10 30.10 0.15
N GLY A 85 -5.26 29.47 0.01
CA GLY A 85 -5.47 28.44 -1.02
C GLY A 85 -4.82 27.09 -0.74
N ALA A 86 -4.22 26.88 0.44
CA ALA A 86 -3.72 25.56 0.86
C ALA A 86 -4.70 24.83 1.79
N ILE A 87 -4.89 23.54 1.57
CA ILE A 87 -5.66 22.65 2.45
C ILE A 87 -4.73 21.65 3.11
N TYR A 88 -4.73 21.64 4.44
CA TYR A 88 -3.88 20.80 5.26
C TYR A 88 -4.64 19.53 5.63
N TYR A 89 -4.21 18.37 5.14
CA TYR A 89 -4.82 17.07 5.41
C TYR A 89 -3.96 16.26 6.36
N GLY A 90 -4.61 15.70 7.39
CA GLY A 90 -3.95 14.89 8.37
C GLY A 90 -4.86 13.87 9.03
N GLU A 91 -4.27 13.14 9.95
CA GLU A 91 -4.98 12.21 10.83
C GLU A 91 -5.08 12.85 12.21
N TRP A 92 -6.30 13.04 12.69
CA TRP A 92 -6.56 13.34 14.10
C TRP A 92 -6.51 12.01 14.86
N LEU A 93 -5.44 11.80 15.64
CA LEU A 93 -5.23 10.54 16.34
C LEU A 93 -6.12 10.44 17.55
N VAL A 94 -7.28 9.83 17.37
CA VAL A 94 -8.18 9.44 18.45
C VAL A 94 -8.32 7.94 18.45
N ARG A 95 -8.43 7.34 19.65
CA ARG A 95 -8.54 5.89 19.78
C ARG A 95 -9.67 5.36 18.90
N HIS A 96 -9.28 4.57 17.90
CA HIS A 96 -10.14 3.75 17.06
C HIS A 96 -9.88 2.28 17.41
N LYS A 97 -9.12 1.55 16.58
CA LYS A 97 -8.71 0.17 16.87
C LYS A 97 -7.33 0.12 17.49
N LEU A 98 -6.43 0.98 17.01
CA LEU A 98 -5.11 1.16 17.60
C LEU A 98 -5.17 2.17 18.75
N ASP A 99 -4.34 1.90 19.76
CA ASP A 99 -4.06 2.81 20.85
C ASP A 99 -2.69 3.43 20.61
N TYR A 100 -2.66 4.75 20.59
CA TYR A 100 -1.45 5.54 20.35
C TYR A 100 -0.89 6.15 21.64
N GLY A 101 -1.50 5.86 22.81
CA GLY A 101 -0.98 6.32 24.10
C GLY A 101 -0.80 7.83 24.18
N GLU A 102 0.42 8.27 24.47
CA GLU A 102 0.79 9.69 24.55
C GLU A 102 0.68 10.45 23.22
N ASN A 103 0.71 9.73 22.08
CA ASN A 103 0.56 10.32 20.76
C ASN A 103 -0.92 10.61 20.39
N ALA A 104 -1.87 10.21 21.22
CA ALA A 104 -3.30 10.46 21.02
C ALA A 104 -3.69 11.92 21.27
N ASN A 105 -4.83 12.33 20.71
CA ASN A 105 -5.37 13.69 20.69
C ASN A 105 -4.40 14.72 20.10
N GLN A 106 -3.68 14.32 19.04
CA GLN A 106 -2.78 15.15 18.28
C GLN A 106 -3.05 15.01 16.78
N PHE A 107 -2.72 16.04 16.00
CA PHE A 107 -2.92 16.06 14.55
C PHE A 107 -1.60 15.77 13.82
N TYR A 108 -1.62 14.80 12.91
CA TYR A 108 -0.47 14.40 12.10
C TYR A 108 -0.71 14.75 10.64
N LEU A 109 -0.01 15.77 10.14
CA LEU A 109 -0.07 16.23 8.77
C LEU A 109 0.51 15.16 7.84
N PHE A 110 -0.23 14.79 6.79
CA PHE A 110 0.24 13.83 5.80
C PHE A 110 0.24 14.36 4.37
N ASP A 111 -0.57 15.40 4.06
CA ASP A 111 -0.61 16.04 2.75
C ASP A 111 -1.04 17.50 2.86
N ILE A 112 -0.61 18.29 1.88
CA ILE A 112 -1.16 19.61 1.60
C ILE A 112 -1.64 19.60 0.16
N TYR A 113 -2.83 20.15 -0.07
CA TYR A 113 -3.37 20.37 -1.41
C TYR A 113 -3.35 21.85 -1.73
N ASP A 114 -2.81 22.18 -2.89
CA ASP A 114 -2.80 23.51 -3.48
C ASP A 114 -4.07 23.70 -4.32
N GLU A 115 -4.95 24.61 -3.92
CA GLU A 115 -6.20 24.91 -4.63
C GLU A 115 -5.97 25.67 -5.95
N GLU A 116 -4.84 26.35 -6.13
CA GLU A 116 -4.50 27.07 -7.36
C GLU A 116 -3.94 26.12 -8.42
N LEU A 117 -3.01 25.25 -8.01
CA LEU A 117 -2.39 24.24 -8.88
C LEU A 117 -3.22 22.95 -9.00
N GLU A 118 -4.28 22.84 -8.22
CA GLU A 118 -5.18 21.68 -8.11
C GLU A 118 -4.44 20.36 -7.90
N ARG A 119 -3.41 20.37 -7.04
CA ARG A 119 -2.56 19.19 -6.79
C ARG A 119 -2.07 19.10 -5.36
N TYR A 120 -1.74 17.89 -4.94
CA TYR A 120 -1.03 17.64 -3.69
C TYR A 120 0.45 18.04 -3.83
N CYS A 121 0.96 18.72 -2.81
CA CYS A 121 2.35 19.15 -2.70
C CYS A 121 3.30 17.94 -2.55
N SER A 122 4.58 18.18 -2.84
CA SER A 122 5.63 17.18 -2.59
C SER A 122 5.78 16.91 -1.09
N PHE A 123 6.17 15.70 -0.69
CA PHE A 123 6.40 15.39 0.72
C PHE A 123 7.46 16.29 1.39
N PRO A 124 8.58 16.66 0.72
CA PRO A 124 9.49 17.68 1.25
C PRO A 124 8.80 19.01 1.55
N SER A 125 7.89 19.48 0.68
CA SER A 125 7.11 20.70 0.93
C SER A 125 6.20 20.54 2.15
N VAL A 126 5.53 19.38 2.28
CA VAL A 126 4.67 19.07 3.44
C VAL A 126 5.49 19.03 4.73
N LYS A 127 6.67 18.41 4.70
CA LYS A 127 7.59 18.36 5.85
C LYS A 127 8.04 19.74 6.28
N ASN A 128 8.52 20.57 5.35
CA ASN A 128 8.98 21.92 5.65
C ASN A 128 7.85 22.77 6.25
N GLU A 129 6.63 22.58 5.76
CA GLU A 129 5.46 23.29 6.27
C GLU A 129 5.04 22.80 7.66
N ALA A 130 5.10 21.50 7.92
CA ALA A 130 4.87 20.92 9.24
C ALA A 130 5.85 21.51 10.27
N GLU A 131 7.14 21.58 9.92
CA GLU A 131 8.19 22.18 10.74
C GLU A 131 7.92 23.68 10.98
N ARG A 132 7.59 24.44 9.93
CA ARG A 132 7.30 25.88 10.01
C ARG A 132 6.10 26.20 10.92
N LEU A 133 5.07 25.35 10.87
CA LEU A 133 3.86 25.51 11.67
C LEU A 133 3.94 24.83 13.03
N ASN A 134 5.01 24.09 13.32
CA ASN A 134 5.15 23.25 14.52
C ASN A 134 3.99 22.26 14.67
N ILE A 135 3.65 21.56 13.59
CA ILE A 135 2.62 20.51 13.53
C ILE A 135 3.32 19.17 13.36
N ASN A 136 2.79 18.12 14.00
CA ASN A 136 3.36 16.79 13.83
C ASN A 136 3.24 16.33 12.37
N LEU A 137 4.32 15.76 11.85
CA LEU A 137 4.34 15.13 10.54
C LEU A 137 4.02 13.64 10.69
N VAL A 138 3.28 13.05 9.75
CA VAL A 138 3.12 11.60 9.68
C VAL A 138 4.50 10.93 9.58
N PRO A 139 4.73 9.80 10.30
CA PRO A 139 6.01 9.10 10.22
C PRO A 139 6.39 8.70 8.80
N LEU A 140 7.57 9.14 8.36
CA LEU A 140 8.17 8.71 7.10
C LEU A 140 8.96 7.42 7.36
N LEU A 141 8.61 6.36 6.64
CA LEU A 141 9.29 5.06 6.72
C LEU A 141 10.32 4.89 5.60
N TYR A 142 10.06 5.46 4.42
CA TYR A 142 10.98 5.42 3.29
C TYR A 142 10.77 6.61 2.34
N SER A 143 11.87 7.11 1.79
CA SER A 143 11.87 8.07 0.68
C SER A 143 13.01 7.72 -0.26
N GLY A 144 12.69 7.41 -1.51
CA GLY A 144 13.68 6.99 -2.49
C GLY A 144 13.05 6.33 -3.70
N MET A 145 13.87 5.73 -4.56
CA MET A 145 13.37 5.04 -5.74
C MET A 145 12.54 3.82 -5.38
N PHE A 146 11.47 3.57 -6.12
CA PHE A 146 10.72 2.33 -6.03
C PHE A 146 11.60 1.16 -6.49
N GLN A 147 11.78 0.20 -5.59
CA GLN A 147 12.63 -0.98 -5.80
C GLN A 147 11.77 -2.18 -6.24
N SER A 148 10.87 -2.62 -5.36
CA SER A 148 9.97 -3.74 -5.60
C SER A 148 8.75 -3.66 -4.68
N HIS A 149 7.74 -4.48 -4.98
CA HIS A 149 6.56 -4.61 -4.12
C HIS A 149 6.90 -5.26 -2.77
N GLU A 150 7.81 -6.24 -2.77
CA GLU A 150 8.31 -6.88 -1.56
C GLU A 150 8.99 -5.86 -0.63
N HIS A 151 9.75 -4.92 -1.19
CA HIS A 151 10.33 -3.82 -0.44
C HIS A 151 9.25 -2.90 0.18
N LEU A 152 8.10 -2.70 -0.47
CA LEU A 152 6.99 -1.98 0.16
C LEU A 152 6.37 -2.76 1.31
N GLU A 153 6.26 -4.09 1.16
CA GLU A 153 5.70 -4.98 2.18
C GLU A 153 6.56 -5.03 3.44
N SER A 154 7.88 -4.85 3.36
CA SER A 154 8.74 -4.82 4.56
C SER A 154 8.42 -3.68 5.52
N PHE A 155 7.77 -2.59 5.06
CA PHE A 155 7.33 -1.48 5.91
C PHE A 155 5.94 -1.70 6.53
N VAL A 156 5.17 -2.66 6.04
CA VAL A 156 3.77 -2.84 6.43
C VAL A 156 3.66 -3.36 7.86
N GLY A 157 2.97 -2.60 8.70
CA GLY A 157 2.77 -2.93 10.11
C GLY A 157 3.83 -2.36 11.04
N GLN A 158 4.90 -1.74 10.51
CA GLN A 158 5.79 -0.92 11.30
C GLN A 158 5.04 0.32 11.82
N SER A 159 5.35 0.75 13.04
CA SER A 159 4.82 1.98 13.62
C SER A 159 5.91 2.71 14.41
N GLN A 160 5.92 4.04 14.31
CA GLN A 160 6.72 4.91 15.15
C GLN A 160 5.91 5.53 16.29
N LEU A 161 4.57 5.47 16.22
CA LEU A 161 3.66 6.14 17.16
C LEU A 161 2.85 5.18 18.04
N GLY A 162 2.85 3.89 17.72
CA GLY A 162 2.18 2.84 18.49
C GLY A 162 2.95 1.52 18.41
N GLU A 163 2.42 0.49 19.06
CA GLU A 163 3.07 -0.84 19.08
C GLU A 163 2.98 -1.57 17.73
N VAL A 164 1.89 -1.35 16.99
CA VAL A 164 1.62 -1.99 15.70
C VAL A 164 1.01 -0.97 14.75
N GLY A 165 1.50 -0.94 13.50
CA GLY A 165 0.97 -0.07 12.45
C GLY A 165 -0.23 -0.67 11.73
N GLU A 166 -1.19 0.17 11.32
CA GLU A 166 -2.28 -0.26 10.44
C GLU A 166 -1.76 -0.69 9.06
N GLY A 167 -0.68 -0.06 8.59
CA GLY A 167 -0.09 -0.31 7.30
C GLY A 167 0.68 0.90 6.79
N VAL A 168 0.73 1.07 5.48
CA VAL A 168 1.47 2.17 4.85
C VAL A 168 0.66 2.83 3.73
N VAL A 169 0.96 4.10 3.50
CA VAL A 169 0.52 4.85 2.32
C VAL A 169 1.75 5.09 1.44
N VAL A 170 1.63 4.72 0.17
CA VAL A 170 2.69 4.88 -0.84
C VAL A 170 2.24 5.94 -1.82
N LYS A 171 3.11 6.93 -2.03
CA LYS A 171 2.82 8.08 -2.89
C LYS A 171 3.95 8.31 -3.87
N ASN A 172 3.57 8.56 -5.12
CA ASN A 172 4.37 9.29 -6.08
C ASN A 172 3.61 10.58 -6.39
N THR A 173 4.05 11.70 -5.82
CA THR A 173 3.39 13.01 -6.01
C THR A 173 3.74 13.66 -7.35
N SER A 174 4.70 13.11 -8.09
CA SER A 174 5.08 13.59 -9.42
C SER A 174 4.35 12.84 -10.55
N ALA A 175 3.97 11.58 -10.33
CA ALA A 175 3.22 10.80 -11.29
C ALA A 175 1.73 11.15 -11.30
N THR A 176 1.15 11.13 -12.49
CA THR A 176 -0.28 11.33 -12.72
C THR A 176 -0.81 10.26 -13.66
N ASN A 177 -2.10 9.93 -13.55
CA ASN A 177 -2.77 9.12 -14.56
C ASN A 177 -2.94 9.91 -15.88
N LYS A 178 -3.53 9.27 -16.89
CA LYS A 178 -3.84 9.88 -18.20
C LYS A 178 -4.78 11.10 -18.13
N HIS A 179 -5.41 11.34 -16.99
CA HIS A 179 -6.29 12.48 -16.73
C HIS A 179 -5.59 13.59 -15.93
N GLY A 180 -4.28 13.46 -15.66
CA GLY A 180 -3.51 14.43 -14.89
C GLY A 180 -3.70 14.34 -13.38
N GLU A 181 -4.35 13.29 -12.87
CA GLU A 181 -4.60 13.13 -11.44
C GLU A 181 -3.49 12.34 -10.76
N GLN A 182 -2.97 12.84 -9.64
CA GLN A 182 -2.04 12.09 -8.78
C GLN A 182 -2.68 10.81 -8.28
N GLN A 183 -1.90 9.74 -8.13
CA GLN A 183 -2.42 8.44 -7.72
C GLN A 183 -1.62 7.89 -6.54
N PHE A 184 -2.33 7.68 -5.42
CA PHE A 184 -1.77 7.10 -4.20
C PHE A 184 -2.45 5.77 -3.88
N PHE A 185 -1.69 4.85 -3.30
CA PHE A 185 -2.24 3.59 -2.80
C PHE A 185 -1.84 3.30 -1.37
N LYS A 186 -2.55 2.36 -0.75
CA LYS A 186 -2.28 1.90 0.61
C LYS A 186 -2.18 0.40 0.69
N ILE A 187 -1.29 -0.07 1.56
CA ILE A 187 -1.20 -1.47 1.97
C ILE A 187 -1.58 -1.51 3.45
N VAL A 188 -2.46 -2.45 3.83
CA VAL A 188 -2.95 -2.60 5.20
C VAL A 188 -2.42 -3.93 5.73
N SER A 189 -1.86 -3.91 6.95
CA SER A 189 -1.28 -5.07 7.61
C SER A 189 -2.31 -6.18 7.82
N SER A 190 -1.82 -7.42 7.90
CA SER A 190 -2.64 -8.59 8.24
C SER A 190 -3.22 -8.48 9.65
N SER A 191 -2.39 -8.11 10.62
CA SER A 191 -2.79 -7.90 12.03
C SER A 191 -3.96 -6.91 12.16
N PHE A 192 -3.90 -5.77 11.46
CA PHE A 192 -5.01 -4.81 11.50
C PHE A 192 -6.29 -5.31 10.81
N LYS A 193 -6.18 -6.16 9.78
CA LYS A 193 -7.35 -6.80 9.15
C LYS A 193 -8.04 -7.77 10.12
N GLU A 194 -7.28 -8.50 10.92
CA GLU A 194 -7.79 -9.41 11.94
C GLU A 194 -8.51 -8.64 13.05
N MET A 195 -7.93 -7.54 13.54
CA MET A 195 -8.58 -6.61 14.49
C MET A 195 -9.89 -6.01 13.94
N ASN A 196 -10.06 -5.98 12.61
CA ASN A 196 -11.26 -5.42 12.00
C ASN A 196 -12.50 -6.32 12.09
N GLY A 197 -12.37 -7.54 12.64
CA GLY A 197 -13.45 -8.52 12.59
C GLY A 197 -13.81 -8.87 11.14
N ALA A 198 -12.93 -8.53 10.18
CA ALA A 198 -12.96 -9.19 8.91
C ALA A 198 -12.76 -10.66 9.25
N ILE A 199 -13.82 -11.47 9.11
CA ILE A 199 -13.71 -12.92 9.04
C ILE A 199 -12.46 -13.12 8.20
N PRO A 200 -11.41 -13.78 8.73
CA PRO A 200 -10.28 -14.11 7.90
C PRO A 200 -10.95 -14.74 6.69
N LYS A 201 -10.89 -14.10 5.50
CA LYS A 201 -11.01 -14.88 4.27
C LYS A 201 -10.03 -15.96 4.57
N LYS A 202 -10.53 -17.17 4.90
CA LYS A 202 -9.76 -18.20 5.59
C LYS A 202 -8.37 -17.99 5.05
N GLN A 203 -7.41 -17.68 5.91
CA GLN A 203 -6.10 -18.15 5.58
C GLN A 203 -6.34 -19.68 5.48
N LYS A 204 -6.74 -20.13 4.28
CA LYS A 204 -5.83 -20.92 3.53
C LYS A 204 -4.53 -20.14 3.72
N GLU A 205 -3.74 -20.54 4.73
CA GLU A 205 -2.33 -20.81 4.44
C GLU A 205 -2.32 -21.09 2.95
N ALA A 206 -1.73 -20.23 2.12
CA ALA A 206 -1.68 -20.54 0.70
C ALA A 206 -1.10 -21.94 0.68
N PRO A 207 -1.93 -22.99 0.44
CA PRO A 207 -1.77 -24.23 1.20
C PRO A 207 -0.47 -24.79 0.71
N GLN A 208 0.60 -24.69 1.53
CA GLN A 208 2.00 -24.57 1.08
C GLN A 208 2.09 -24.95 -0.39
N ARG A 209 1.89 -23.96 -1.29
CA ARG A 209 1.37 -24.23 -2.65
C ARG A 209 2.18 -25.37 -3.20
N LEU A 210 1.56 -26.55 -3.37
CA LEU A 210 2.26 -27.73 -3.86
C LEU A 210 3.02 -27.32 -5.12
N GLY A 211 4.35 -27.37 -5.06
CA GLY A 211 5.24 -26.93 -6.12
C GLY A 211 5.83 -25.51 -6.00
N SER A 212 5.67 -24.76 -4.90
CA SER A 212 6.40 -23.48 -4.70
C SER A 212 7.91 -23.69 -4.79
N ASP A 213 8.40 -24.69 -4.07
CA ASP A 213 9.82 -25.02 -3.99
C ASP A 213 10.33 -25.57 -5.34
N PHE A 214 9.46 -26.25 -6.09
CA PHE A 214 9.74 -26.73 -7.44
C PHE A 214 9.86 -25.56 -8.43
N VAL A 215 8.92 -24.61 -8.39
CA VAL A 215 8.95 -23.43 -9.24
C VAL A 215 10.17 -22.56 -8.94
N GLU A 216 10.47 -22.29 -7.67
CA GLU A 216 11.67 -21.51 -7.29
C GLU A 216 12.97 -22.17 -7.71
N LYS A 217 13.03 -23.51 -7.67
CA LYS A 217 14.21 -24.27 -8.07
C LYS A 217 14.45 -24.25 -9.58
N PHE A 218 13.39 -24.32 -10.39
CA PHE A 218 13.52 -24.56 -11.83
C PHE A 218 13.19 -23.35 -12.71
N LEU A 219 12.44 -22.35 -12.22
CA LEU A 219 12.21 -21.08 -12.91
C LEU A 219 13.40 -20.14 -12.67
N THR A 220 14.46 -20.33 -13.46
CA THR A 220 15.74 -19.59 -13.31
C THR A 220 15.89 -18.48 -14.34
N THR A 221 16.72 -17.48 -14.04
CA THR A 221 17.06 -16.41 -14.99
C THR A 221 17.61 -16.95 -16.31
N GLY A 222 18.43 -18.00 -16.28
CA GLY A 222 18.97 -18.62 -17.50
C GLY A 222 17.88 -19.25 -18.39
N ARG A 223 16.83 -19.85 -17.81
CA ARG A 223 15.67 -20.34 -18.58
C ARG A 223 14.88 -19.17 -19.18
N VAL A 224 14.71 -18.09 -18.42
CA VAL A 224 14.03 -16.88 -18.89
C VAL A 224 14.78 -16.23 -20.06
N GLU A 225 16.10 -16.08 -19.96
CA GLU A 225 16.96 -15.55 -21.03
C GLU A 225 16.85 -16.40 -22.31
N LYS A 226 16.98 -17.73 -22.19
CA LYS A 226 16.84 -18.64 -23.32
C LYS A 226 15.46 -18.53 -23.98
N MET A 227 14.40 -18.35 -23.18
CA MET A 227 13.06 -18.19 -23.70
C MET A 227 12.84 -16.83 -24.38
N LEU A 228 13.46 -15.75 -23.88
CA LEU A 228 13.46 -14.45 -24.56
C LEU A 228 14.09 -14.56 -25.96
N HIS A 229 15.24 -15.22 -26.07
CA HIS A 229 15.89 -15.46 -27.37
C HIS A 229 14.98 -16.25 -28.33
N LYS A 230 14.28 -17.30 -27.86
CA LYS A 230 13.31 -18.04 -28.68
C LYS A 230 12.17 -17.15 -29.19
N LEU A 231 11.66 -16.23 -28.36
CA LEU A 231 10.60 -15.30 -28.80
C LEU A 231 11.10 -14.36 -29.90
N VAL A 232 12.35 -13.93 -29.82
CA VAL A 232 13.00 -13.13 -30.87
C VAL A 232 13.16 -13.93 -32.15
N ASP A 233 13.72 -15.15 -32.06
CA ASP A 233 13.93 -16.05 -33.21
C ASP A 233 12.61 -16.39 -33.94
N GLU A 234 11.50 -16.50 -33.20
CA GLU A 234 10.16 -16.77 -33.74
C GLU A 234 9.45 -15.52 -34.28
N GLY A 235 10.06 -14.33 -34.18
CA GLY A 235 9.48 -13.06 -34.60
C GLY A 235 8.30 -12.59 -33.73
N LEU A 236 8.22 -13.09 -32.49
CA LEU A 236 7.20 -12.71 -31.50
C LEU A 236 7.66 -11.56 -30.58
N LEU A 237 8.94 -11.21 -30.65
CA LEU A 237 9.60 -10.14 -29.90
C LEU A 237 10.68 -9.51 -30.79
N GLU A 238 10.86 -8.20 -30.74
CA GLU A 238 11.94 -7.50 -31.48
C GLU A 238 13.29 -7.68 -30.75
N GLU A 239 14.42 -7.61 -31.46
CA GLU A 239 15.77 -7.85 -30.88
C GLU A 239 16.16 -6.81 -29.80
N ASP A 240 15.67 -5.59 -29.91
CA ASP A 240 15.93 -4.46 -29.00
C ASP A 240 14.88 -4.32 -27.90
N TYR A 241 14.23 -5.44 -27.55
CA TYR A 241 13.20 -5.48 -26.51
C TYR A 241 13.65 -4.87 -25.20
N ASP A 242 12.73 -4.18 -24.53
CA ASP A 242 12.97 -3.59 -23.22
C ASP A 242 11.83 -3.86 -22.23
N VAL A 243 11.86 -3.16 -21.10
CA VAL A 243 10.85 -3.32 -20.04
C VAL A 243 9.43 -2.93 -20.47
N THR A 244 9.26 -2.18 -21.56
CA THR A 244 7.96 -1.81 -22.14
C THR A 244 7.30 -2.98 -22.87
N ASP A 245 8.09 -3.94 -23.37
CA ASP A 245 7.59 -5.16 -24.02
C ASP A 245 7.12 -6.24 -23.04
N MET A 246 7.19 -5.98 -21.73
CA MET A 246 6.82 -6.94 -20.69
C MET A 246 5.42 -7.53 -20.89
N GLY A 247 4.48 -6.75 -21.42
CA GLY A 247 3.14 -7.24 -21.75
C GLY A 247 3.15 -8.31 -22.85
N VAL A 248 3.95 -8.11 -23.90
CA VAL A 248 4.11 -9.05 -25.03
C VAL A 248 4.92 -10.27 -24.57
N ILE A 249 5.99 -10.04 -23.83
CA ILE A 249 6.84 -11.08 -23.24
C ILE A 249 5.99 -12.02 -22.37
N LEU A 250 5.29 -11.51 -21.36
CA LEU A 250 4.52 -12.34 -20.44
C LEU A 250 3.36 -13.06 -21.12
N LYS A 251 2.73 -12.43 -22.13
CA LYS A 251 1.64 -13.04 -22.91
C LYS A 251 2.13 -14.27 -23.69
N ASN A 252 3.35 -14.23 -24.25
CA ASN A 252 3.89 -15.30 -25.07
C ASN A 252 4.73 -16.31 -24.27
N MET A 253 5.29 -15.91 -23.13
CA MET A 253 6.23 -16.72 -22.36
C MET A 253 5.57 -17.63 -21.32
N GLY A 254 4.45 -17.21 -20.71
CA GLY A 254 3.90 -17.88 -19.53
C GLY A 254 3.62 -19.38 -19.70
N SER A 255 2.91 -19.78 -20.76
CA SER A 255 2.63 -21.21 -21.02
C SER A 255 3.88 -21.96 -21.50
N ARG A 256 4.70 -21.34 -22.32
CA ARG A 256 5.95 -21.94 -22.82
C ARG A 256 6.93 -22.26 -21.70
N MET A 257 7.00 -21.40 -20.69
CA MET A 257 7.84 -21.65 -19.53
C MET A 257 7.34 -22.82 -18.70
N PHE A 258 6.02 -22.93 -18.55
CA PHE A 258 5.43 -24.10 -17.90
C PHE A 258 5.76 -25.38 -18.66
N ASP A 259 5.56 -25.39 -19.99
CA ASP A 259 5.80 -26.57 -20.82
C ASP A 259 7.29 -27.00 -20.79
N ASP A 260 8.22 -26.05 -20.93
CA ASP A 260 9.67 -26.29 -20.89
C ASP A 260 10.15 -26.83 -19.54
N ILE A 261 9.62 -26.31 -18.43
CA ILE A 261 9.93 -26.83 -17.09
C ILE A 261 9.32 -28.22 -16.89
N MET A 262 8.08 -28.44 -17.32
CA MET A 262 7.43 -29.74 -17.15
C MET A 262 8.06 -30.82 -18.02
N GLU A 263 8.51 -30.49 -19.24
CA GLU A 263 9.20 -31.44 -20.12
C GLU A 263 10.52 -31.92 -19.51
N GLU A 264 11.28 -31.02 -18.89
CA GLU A 264 12.62 -31.35 -18.35
C GLU A 264 12.58 -31.88 -16.91
N GLU A 265 11.65 -31.39 -16.07
CA GLU A 265 11.74 -31.55 -14.61
C GLU A 265 10.55 -32.32 -13.98
N ALA A 266 9.61 -32.83 -14.79
CA ALA A 266 8.43 -33.56 -14.27
C ALA A 266 8.81 -34.75 -13.37
N ASP A 267 9.88 -35.48 -13.69
CA ASP A 267 10.31 -36.62 -12.88
C ASP A 267 10.76 -36.21 -11.47
N THR A 268 11.37 -35.04 -11.33
CA THR A 268 11.73 -34.46 -10.03
C THR A 268 10.47 -34.14 -9.24
N LEU A 269 9.47 -33.52 -9.88
CA LEU A 269 8.18 -33.23 -9.25
C LEU A 269 7.47 -34.50 -8.78
N PHE A 270 7.43 -35.54 -9.62
CA PHE A 270 6.83 -36.83 -9.26
C PHE A 270 7.58 -37.52 -8.11
N THR A 271 8.90 -37.41 -8.07
CA THR A 271 9.73 -37.95 -7.00
C THR A 271 9.43 -37.28 -5.67
N ASP A 272 9.35 -35.95 -5.66
CA ASP A 272 9.04 -35.17 -4.45
C ASP A 272 7.64 -35.51 -3.91
N ILE A 273 6.65 -35.63 -4.82
CA ILE A 273 5.28 -36.06 -4.46
C ILE A 273 5.30 -37.47 -3.86
N LYS A 274 6.00 -38.42 -4.49
CA LYS A 274 6.10 -39.81 -4.01
C LYS A 274 6.72 -39.89 -2.61
N GLN A 275 7.76 -39.12 -2.35
CA GLN A 275 8.36 -39.03 -1.01
C GLN A 275 7.41 -38.41 0.00
N GLY A 276 6.70 -37.34 -0.38
CA GLY A 276 5.68 -36.71 0.46
C GLY A 276 4.58 -37.68 0.88
N ILE A 277 4.08 -38.50 -0.06
CA ILE A 277 3.12 -39.58 0.22
C ILE A 277 3.72 -40.58 1.22
N GLY A 278 4.95 -41.05 1.00
CA GLY A 278 5.62 -42.01 1.88
C GLY A 278 5.77 -41.51 3.33
N ARG A 279 6.00 -40.21 3.53
CA ARG A 279 6.08 -39.60 4.88
C ARG A 279 4.72 -39.52 5.57
N LYS A 280 3.64 -39.24 4.83
CA LYS A 280 2.30 -39.01 5.37
C LYS A 280 1.45 -40.28 5.52
N LEU A 281 1.69 -41.28 4.67
CA LEU A 281 0.92 -42.52 4.65
C LEU A 281 0.91 -43.26 6.01
N PRO A 282 2.03 -43.40 6.76
CA PRO A 282 2.02 -44.14 8.02
C PRO A 282 1.11 -43.54 9.10
N SER A 283 1.04 -42.21 9.21
CA SER A 283 0.19 -41.57 10.22
C SER A 283 -1.29 -41.78 9.91
N LEU A 284 -1.67 -41.64 8.64
CA LEU A 284 -3.04 -41.88 8.18
C LEU A 284 -3.44 -43.36 8.33
N VAL A 285 -2.55 -44.29 8.00
CA VAL A 285 -2.78 -45.72 8.23
C VAL A 285 -3.04 -45.99 9.71
N LYS A 286 -2.26 -45.38 10.61
CA LYS A 286 -2.44 -45.53 12.06
C LYS A 286 -3.78 -44.98 12.54
N GLU A 287 -4.20 -43.82 12.05
CA GLU A 287 -5.52 -43.24 12.34
C GLU A 287 -6.65 -44.18 11.90
N VAL A 288 -6.58 -44.69 10.68
CA VAL A 288 -7.58 -45.63 10.15
C VAL A 288 -7.61 -46.94 10.94
N LEU A 289 -6.47 -47.48 11.36
CA LEU A 289 -6.43 -48.70 12.17
C LEU A 289 -7.02 -48.50 13.57
N LEU A 290 -6.79 -47.32 14.18
CA LEU A 290 -7.40 -46.92 15.45
C LEU A 290 -8.92 -46.83 15.36
N GLU A 291 -9.43 -46.10 14.36
CA GLU A 291 -10.87 -45.91 14.16
C GLU A 291 -11.61 -47.24 13.92
N ASN A 292 -10.94 -48.21 13.32
CA ASN A 292 -11.49 -49.52 13.04
C ASN A 292 -11.24 -50.57 14.14
N ASN A 293 -10.67 -50.19 15.30
CA ASN A 293 -10.29 -51.12 16.38
C ASN A 293 -9.40 -52.29 15.90
N LYS A 294 -8.45 -52.01 14.99
CA LYS A 294 -7.50 -52.98 14.43
C LYS A 294 -6.05 -52.75 14.87
N MET A 295 -5.85 -51.93 15.90
CA MET A 295 -4.56 -51.72 16.57
C MET A 295 -4.42 -52.59 17.81
#